data_AF-A0A2W5L0S7-F1
#
_entry.id   AF-A0A2W5L0S7-F1
#
_cell.length_a   1.000
_cell.length_b   1.000
_cell.length_c   1.000
_cell.angle_alpha   90.00
_cell.angle_beta   90.00
_cell.angle_gamma   90.00
#
_symmetry.space_group_name_H-M   'P 1'
#
loop_
_entity.id
_entity.type
_entity.pdbx_description
1 polymer ?
#
loop_
_entity_poly.entity_id
_entity_poly.type
_entity_poly.pdbx_seq_one_letter_code
_entity_poly.pdbx_strand_id
1 'polypeptide(L)'
;AARAELGQIDSQLVSAQAQLAAANGQLASTPATVPGGGGGVGGGVARQQLAGAQNELSAMRARGLTDAHPDIIALKSQIASLKAQADREGTGGGAGGVQNPAYASLAAMRAERQATVSALGARKSQLMGDIARITAQQIQNPGIAAEYDRINGEYTALKAQYDRLLAQREQVRLRGEVQTETDAIKVELLDPPSKPTSPAAPNRPLFLTLVLIAGIGAGVGGAFALSQVRTSYATSAKLEKASGLPVIGSITEVVTPERHVERRKRLVWLAGGGAALVGLYALLLVAEFVQRGMVA
;
A
#
# COMPACT_ATOMS: atom_id res chain seq x y z
N ALA A 1 -8.07 19.47 -40.06
CA ALA A 1 -8.41 18.74 -41.30
C ALA A 1 -9.91 18.75 -41.58
N ALA A 2 -10.75 18.01 -40.84
CA ALA A 2 -12.20 17.88 -41.14
C ALA A 2 -12.99 19.20 -41.20
N ARG A 3 -12.69 20.18 -40.34
CA ARG A 3 -13.34 21.51 -40.40
C ARG A 3 -12.96 22.32 -41.65
N ALA A 4 -11.73 22.15 -42.16
CA ALA A 4 -11.28 22.81 -43.39
C ALA A 4 -11.93 22.15 -44.62
N GLU A 5 -12.05 20.82 -44.62
CA GLU A 5 -12.77 20.07 -45.65
C GLU A 5 -14.27 20.44 -45.68
N LEU A 6 -14.89 20.66 -44.52
CA LEU A 6 -16.28 21.13 -44.43
C LEU A 6 -16.46 22.53 -45.05
N GLY A 7 -15.57 23.47 -44.74
CA GLY A 7 -15.59 24.81 -45.35
C GLY A 7 -15.38 24.77 -46.87
N GLN A 8 -14.52 23.87 -47.36
CA GLN A 8 -14.32 23.65 -48.79
C GLN A 8 -15.59 23.08 -49.44
N ILE A 9 -16.21 22.06 -48.86
CA ILE A 9 -17.47 21.47 -49.35
C ILE A 9 -18.59 22.50 -49.35
N ASP A 10 -18.67 23.38 -48.34
CA ASP A 10 -19.67 24.45 -48.29
C ASP A 10 -19.49 25.44 -49.45
N SER A 11 -18.26 25.87 -49.73
CA SER A 11 -17.99 26.73 -50.89
C SER A 11 -18.31 26.03 -52.24
N GLN A 12 -18.03 24.73 -52.34
CA GLN A 12 -18.36 23.91 -53.51
C GLN A 12 -19.86 23.72 -53.67
N LEU A 13 -20.60 23.56 -52.57
CA LEU A 13 -22.04 23.39 -52.56
C LEU A 13 -22.73 24.69 -53.00
N VAL A 14 -22.30 25.85 -52.48
CA VAL A 14 -22.82 27.16 -52.88
C VAL A 14 -22.56 27.42 -54.38
N SER A 15 -21.36 27.12 -54.87
CA SER A 15 -21.04 27.28 -56.30
C SER A 15 -21.81 26.30 -57.19
N ALA A 16 -21.98 25.04 -56.77
CA ALA A 16 -22.79 24.05 -57.48
C ALA A 16 -24.28 24.41 -57.50
N GLN A 17 -24.82 24.97 -56.42
CA GLN A 17 -26.18 25.49 -56.36
C GLN A 17 -26.38 26.67 -57.30
N ALA A 18 -25.41 27.60 -57.36
CA ALA A 18 -25.45 28.71 -58.30
C ALA A 18 -25.43 28.24 -59.77
N GLN A 19 -24.60 27.24 -60.09
CA GLN A 19 -24.56 26.62 -61.42
C GLN A 19 -25.86 25.90 -61.79
N LEU A 20 -26.46 25.20 -60.83
CA LEU A 20 -27.77 24.56 -61.02
C LEU A 20 -28.87 25.60 -61.25
N ALA A 21 -28.88 26.70 -60.48
CA ALA A 21 -29.83 27.80 -60.68
C ALA A 21 -29.67 28.45 -62.06
N ALA A 22 -28.43 28.66 -62.52
CA ALA A 22 -28.14 29.15 -63.87
C ALA A 22 -28.62 28.18 -64.96
N ALA A 23 -28.38 26.87 -64.80
CA ALA A 23 -28.87 25.85 -65.71
C ALA A 23 -30.41 25.79 -65.76
N ASN A 24 -31.08 25.97 -64.62
CA ASN A 24 -32.53 26.07 -64.53
C ASN A 24 -33.07 27.31 -65.28
N GLY A 25 -32.40 28.46 -65.15
CA GLY A 25 -32.75 29.68 -65.89
C GLY A 25 -32.64 29.50 -67.41
N GLN A 26 -31.55 28.88 -67.88
CA GLN A 26 -31.33 28.59 -69.31
C GLN A 26 -32.35 27.59 -69.86
N LEU A 27 -32.73 26.59 -69.07
CA LEU A 27 -33.74 25.61 -69.43
C LEU A 27 -35.13 26.24 -69.50
N ALA A 28 -35.46 27.18 -68.60
CA ALA A 28 -36.72 27.91 -68.61
C ALA A 28 -36.86 28.86 -69.82
N SER A 29 -35.75 29.43 -70.31
CA SER A 29 -35.75 30.28 -71.50
C SER A 29 -35.71 29.51 -72.83
N THR A 30 -35.50 28.19 -72.79
CA THR A 30 -35.40 27.35 -73.99
C THR A 30 -36.70 26.58 -74.21
N PRO A 31 -37.45 26.83 -75.31
CA PRO A 31 -38.65 26.06 -75.62
C PRO A 31 -38.32 24.56 -75.78
N ALA A 32 -39.14 23.71 -75.15
CA ALA A 32 -38.99 22.24 -75.23
C ALA A 32 -39.15 21.70 -76.66
N THR A 33 -39.89 22.42 -77.50
CA THR A 33 -40.18 22.08 -78.90
C THR A 33 -40.01 23.30 -79.78
N VAL A 34 -39.35 23.18 -80.94
CA VAL A 34 -39.24 24.27 -81.93
C VAL A 34 -40.32 24.08 -83.01
N PRO A 35 -41.10 25.12 -83.37
CA PRO A 35 -41.97 25.08 -84.54
C PRO A 35 -41.12 25.26 -85.80
N GLY A 36 -40.95 24.19 -86.59
CA GLY A 36 -40.22 24.26 -87.86
C GLY A 36 -40.47 23.04 -88.72
N GLY A 37 -41.10 23.26 -89.88
CA GLY A 37 -41.40 22.24 -90.87
C GLY A 37 -40.16 21.64 -91.51
N GLY A 38 -40.25 20.35 -91.83
CA GLY A 38 -39.24 19.62 -92.57
C GLY A 38 -39.05 18.20 -92.04
N GLY A 39 -39.70 17.24 -92.72
CA GLY A 39 -39.31 15.83 -92.75
C GLY A 39 -39.27 15.10 -91.41
N GLY A 40 -40.38 14.44 -91.06
CA GLY A 40 -40.43 13.53 -89.93
C GLY A 40 -39.42 12.39 -90.07
N VAL A 41 -38.38 12.42 -89.24
CA VAL A 41 -37.48 11.26 -89.00
C VAL A 41 -37.68 10.70 -87.58
N GLY A 42 -38.54 11.31 -86.75
CA GLY A 42 -38.81 10.84 -85.39
C GLY A 42 -40.08 9.99 -85.20
N GLY A 43 -41.03 10.03 -86.13
CA GLY A 43 -42.37 9.44 -85.98
C GLY A 43 -42.51 7.96 -86.36
N GLY A 44 -41.40 7.22 -86.43
CA GLY A 44 -41.41 5.82 -86.89
C GLY A 44 -40.51 4.88 -86.11
N VAL A 45 -39.79 5.35 -85.10
CA VAL A 45 -38.81 4.54 -84.36
C VAL A 45 -39.48 3.41 -83.59
N ALA A 46 -40.59 3.67 -82.88
CA ALA A 46 -41.31 2.61 -82.16
C ALA A 46 -41.98 1.63 -83.13
N ARG A 47 -42.50 2.12 -84.27
CA ARG A 47 -43.12 1.29 -85.31
C ARG A 47 -42.09 0.41 -86.04
N GLN A 48 -40.88 0.90 -86.28
CA GLN A 48 -39.78 0.14 -86.87
C GLN A 48 -39.21 -0.90 -85.90
N GLN A 49 -39.08 -0.55 -84.61
CA GLN A 49 -38.69 -1.50 -83.55
C GLN A 49 -39.76 -2.59 -83.34
N LEU A 50 -41.05 -2.25 -83.43
CA LEU A 50 -42.16 -3.21 -83.39
C LEU A 50 -42.05 -4.23 -84.54
N ALA A 51 -41.81 -3.76 -85.77
CA ALA A 51 -41.66 -4.65 -86.92
C ALA A 51 -40.45 -5.58 -86.77
N GLY A 52 -39.33 -5.08 -86.24
CA GLY A 52 -38.15 -5.89 -85.91
C GLY A 52 -38.45 -6.99 -84.89
N ALA A 53 -39.09 -6.64 -83.77
CA ALA A 53 -39.43 -7.60 -82.72
C ALA A 53 -40.48 -8.63 -83.19
N GLN A 54 -41.42 -8.25 -84.05
CA GLN A 54 -42.37 -9.18 -84.68
C GLN A 54 -41.67 -10.18 -85.62
N ASN A 55 -40.68 -9.73 -86.39
CA ASN A 55 -39.87 -10.60 -87.23
C ASN A 55 -39.06 -11.58 -86.38
N GLU A 56 -38.48 -11.12 -85.27
CA GLU A 56 -37.72 -11.98 -84.36
C GLU A 56 -38.60 -13.06 -83.71
N LEU A 57 -39.83 -12.70 -83.32
CA LEU A 57 -40.82 -13.64 -82.81
C LEU A 57 -41.18 -14.70 -83.87
N SER A 58 -41.34 -14.29 -85.12
CA SER A 58 -41.60 -15.22 -86.22
C SER A 58 -40.43 -16.18 -86.46
N ALA A 59 -39.18 -15.70 -86.32
CA ALA A 59 -37.97 -16.52 -86.45
C ALA A 59 -37.78 -17.50 -85.28
N MET A 60 -38.15 -17.14 -84.05
CA MET A 60 -38.13 -18.07 -82.91
C MET A 60 -39.19 -19.17 -83.06
N ARG A 61 -40.38 -18.82 -83.57
CA ARG A 61 -41.43 -19.80 -83.87
C ARG A 61 -41.05 -20.74 -85.02
N ALA A 62 -40.40 -20.23 -86.06
CA ALA A 62 -39.88 -21.05 -87.15
C ALA A 62 -38.80 -22.05 -86.69
N ARG A 63 -38.05 -21.72 -85.62
CA ARG A 63 -37.11 -22.63 -84.95
C ARG A 63 -37.76 -23.68 -84.05
N GLY A 64 -39.10 -23.70 -83.96
CA GLY A 64 -39.85 -24.70 -83.19
C GLY A 64 -39.96 -24.41 -81.70
N LEU A 65 -39.60 -23.20 -81.23
CA LEU A 65 -39.82 -22.81 -79.84
C LEU A 65 -41.32 -22.62 -79.59
N THR A 66 -41.84 -23.29 -78.55
CA THR A 66 -43.24 -23.21 -78.15
C THR A 66 -43.54 -21.94 -77.36
N ASP A 67 -44.81 -21.52 -77.33
CA ASP A 67 -45.24 -20.28 -76.67
C ASP A 67 -44.98 -20.23 -75.14
N ALA A 68 -44.53 -21.34 -74.54
CA ALA A 68 -44.16 -21.45 -73.13
C ALA A 68 -42.68 -21.11 -72.84
N HIS A 69 -41.84 -20.89 -73.86
CA HIS A 69 -40.42 -20.58 -73.65
C HIS A 69 -40.25 -19.18 -73.01
N PRO A 70 -39.40 -19.01 -71.98
CA PRO A 70 -39.22 -17.73 -71.28
C PRO A 70 -38.86 -16.57 -72.22
N ASP A 71 -38.02 -16.82 -73.23
CA ASP A 71 -37.64 -15.79 -74.22
C ASP A 71 -38.81 -15.31 -75.07
N ILE A 72 -39.76 -16.20 -75.42
CA ILE A 72 -40.96 -15.81 -76.18
C ILE A 72 -41.91 -15.00 -75.30
N ILE A 73 -42.01 -15.31 -74.01
CA ILE A 73 -42.82 -14.55 -73.06
C ILE A 73 -42.25 -13.14 -72.87
N ALA A 74 -40.92 -13.03 -72.71
CA ALA A 74 -40.22 -11.75 -72.64
C ALA A 74 -40.36 -10.94 -73.94
N LEU A 75 -40.22 -11.58 -75.11
CA LEU A 75 -40.37 -10.89 -76.38
C LEU A 75 -41.83 -10.46 -76.64
N LYS A 76 -42.83 -11.25 -76.23
CA LYS A 76 -44.24 -10.87 -76.32
C LYS A 76 -44.57 -9.69 -75.43
N SER A 77 -44.02 -9.63 -74.22
CA SER A 77 -44.22 -8.47 -73.33
C SER A 77 -43.54 -7.22 -73.90
N GLN A 78 -42.36 -7.37 -74.50
CA GLN A 78 -41.67 -6.31 -75.22
C GLN A 78 -42.48 -5.82 -76.42
N ILE A 79 -43.01 -6.70 -77.26
CA ILE A 79 -43.89 -6.36 -78.40
C ILE A 79 -45.16 -5.65 -77.90
N ALA A 80 -45.77 -6.10 -76.80
CA ALA A 80 -46.94 -5.46 -76.23
C ALA A 80 -46.62 -4.01 -75.77
N SER A 81 -45.46 -3.81 -75.14
CA SER A 81 -45.00 -2.48 -74.72
C SER A 81 -44.68 -1.56 -75.91
N LEU A 82 -44.02 -2.09 -76.95
CA LEU A 82 -43.71 -1.36 -78.18
C LEU A 82 -44.97 -1.06 -78.99
N LYS A 83 -45.96 -1.94 -78.98
CA LYS A 83 -47.26 -1.71 -79.62
C LYS A 83 -48.01 -0.58 -78.95
N ALA A 84 -48.06 -0.59 -77.61
CA ALA A 84 -48.67 0.51 -76.86
C ALA A 84 -47.96 1.85 -77.09
N GLN A 85 -46.64 1.86 -77.32
CA GLN A 85 -45.88 3.06 -77.69
C GLN A 85 -46.18 3.51 -79.12
N ALA A 86 -46.20 2.59 -80.08
CA ALA A 86 -46.50 2.87 -81.49
C ALA A 86 -47.96 3.32 -81.72
N ASP A 87 -48.91 2.85 -80.91
CA ASP A 87 -50.31 3.26 -80.94
C ASP A 87 -50.49 4.68 -80.39
N ARG A 88 -49.72 5.07 -79.36
CA ARG A 88 -49.66 6.44 -78.82
C ARG A 88 -49.01 7.41 -79.81
N GLU A 89 -48.02 6.97 -80.59
CA GLU A 89 -47.47 7.75 -81.70
C GLU A 89 -48.48 7.93 -82.84
N GLY A 90 -49.35 6.93 -83.09
CA GLY A 90 -50.35 6.95 -84.17
C GLY A 90 -51.60 7.80 -83.92
N THR A 91 -51.95 8.08 -82.66
CA THR A 91 -53.13 8.90 -82.29
C THR A 91 -52.79 10.36 -81.97
N GLY A 92 -51.50 10.74 -82.02
CA GLY A 92 -50.99 12.09 -81.78
C GLY A 92 -50.61 12.86 -83.05
N GLY A 93 -51.45 12.81 -84.10
CA GLY A 93 -51.33 13.65 -85.30
C GLY A 93 -51.69 15.11 -85.02
N GLY A 94 -51.03 15.74 -84.04
CA GLY A 94 -51.21 17.13 -83.66
C GLY A 94 -49.89 17.73 -83.21
N ALA A 95 -49.35 18.64 -84.02
CA ALA A 95 -48.22 19.52 -83.71
C ALA A 95 -47.03 18.85 -82.97
N GLY A 96 -46.46 17.80 -83.57
CA GLY A 96 -45.17 17.25 -83.15
C GLY A 96 -44.05 18.22 -83.48
N GLY A 97 -43.82 19.22 -82.63
CA GLY A 97 -42.57 19.97 -82.66
C GLY A 97 -41.43 19.01 -82.37
N VAL A 98 -40.41 19.02 -83.24
CA VAL A 98 -39.21 18.20 -83.04
C VAL A 98 -38.61 18.60 -81.69
N GLN A 99 -38.32 17.60 -80.85
CA GLN A 99 -37.64 17.81 -79.57
C GLN A 99 -36.38 18.63 -79.82
N ASN A 100 -36.29 19.80 -79.21
CA ASN A 100 -35.13 20.66 -79.40
C ASN A 100 -33.88 19.93 -78.85
N PRO A 101 -32.87 19.58 -79.69
CA PRO A 101 -31.68 18.88 -79.21
C PRO A 101 -30.90 19.72 -78.18
N ALA A 102 -30.99 21.05 -78.26
CA ALA A 102 -30.43 21.95 -77.26
C ALA A 102 -31.16 21.86 -75.91
N TYR A 103 -32.46 21.58 -75.90
CA TYR A 103 -33.22 21.37 -74.66
C TYR A 103 -32.84 20.04 -73.99
N ALA A 104 -32.65 18.97 -74.78
CA ALA A 104 -32.24 17.67 -74.27
C ALA A 104 -30.83 17.71 -73.64
N SER A 105 -29.88 18.44 -74.24
CA SER A 105 -28.54 18.63 -73.68
C SER A 105 -28.55 19.50 -72.42
N LEU A 106 -29.38 20.56 -72.38
CA LEU A 106 -29.58 21.37 -71.17
C LEU A 106 -30.24 20.59 -70.03
N ALA A 107 -31.20 19.72 -70.33
CA ALA A 107 -31.84 18.84 -69.34
C ALA A 107 -30.84 17.84 -68.76
N ALA A 108 -29.95 17.26 -69.59
CA ALA A 108 -28.87 16.40 -69.14
C ALA A 108 -27.87 17.15 -68.24
N MET A 109 -27.45 18.36 -68.64
CA MET A 109 -26.60 19.22 -67.81
C MET A 109 -27.25 19.56 -66.47
N ARG A 110 -28.56 19.87 -66.44
CA ARG A 110 -29.31 20.10 -65.19
C ARG A 110 -29.28 18.88 -64.28
N ALA A 111 -29.50 17.69 -64.83
CA ALA A 111 -29.48 16.44 -64.08
C ALA A 111 -28.10 16.18 -63.45
N GLU A 112 -27.02 16.43 -64.18
CA GLU A 112 -25.63 16.31 -63.69
C GLU A 112 -25.32 17.32 -62.57
N ARG A 113 -25.73 18.58 -62.72
CA ARG A 113 -25.57 19.61 -61.67
C ARG A 113 -26.39 19.27 -60.43
N GLN A 114 -27.61 18.76 -60.59
CA GLN A 114 -28.45 18.31 -59.48
C GLN A 114 -27.83 17.13 -58.72
N ALA A 115 -27.29 16.15 -59.44
CA ALA A 115 -26.56 15.02 -58.85
C ALA A 115 -25.34 15.50 -58.06
N THR A 116 -24.61 16.48 -58.59
CA THR A 116 -23.45 17.10 -57.91
C THR A 116 -23.84 17.78 -56.60
N VAL A 117 -24.93 18.57 -56.60
CA VAL A 117 -25.45 19.22 -55.38
C VAL A 117 -25.89 18.17 -54.34
N SER A 118 -26.57 17.11 -54.78
CA SER A 118 -26.99 16.02 -53.89
C SER A 118 -25.80 15.27 -53.29
N ALA A 119 -24.76 14.99 -54.08
CA ALA A 119 -23.55 14.31 -53.62
C ALA A 119 -22.77 15.15 -52.59
N LEU A 120 -22.59 16.45 -52.87
CA LEU A 120 -21.95 17.39 -51.94
C LEU A 120 -22.77 17.55 -50.65
N GLY A 121 -24.10 17.60 -50.75
CA GLY A 121 -25.00 17.64 -49.59
C GLY A 121 -24.90 16.40 -48.71
N ALA A 122 -24.88 15.20 -49.31
CA ALA A 122 -24.68 13.96 -48.58
C ALA A 122 -23.31 13.90 -47.90
N ARG A 123 -22.25 14.32 -48.61
CA ARG A 123 -20.88 14.39 -48.05
C ARG A 123 -20.79 15.36 -46.88
N LYS A 124 -21.44 16.53 -46.98
CA LYS A 124 -21.54 17.50 -45.87
C LYS A 124 -22.21 16.88 -44.65
N SER A 125 -23.36 16.23 -44.83
CA SER A 125 -24.08 15.58 -43.73
C SER A 125 -23.26 14.49 -43.05
N GLN A 126 -22.55 13.67 -43.83
CA GLN A 126 -21.64 12.66 -43.29
C GLN A 126 -20.53 13.30 -42.44
N LEU A 127 -19.86 14.32 -42.98
CA LEU A 127 -18.75 14.98 -42.30
C LEU A 127 -19.21 15.70 -41.02
N MET A 128 -20.40 16.31 -41.03
CA MET A 128 -21.03 16.86 -39.83
C MET A 128 -21.31 15.78 -38.77
N GLY A 129 -21.81 14.62 -39.17
CA GLY A 129 -22.02 13.48 -38.27
C GLY A 129 -20.72 12.96 -37.66
N ASP A 130 -19.65 12.86 -38.46
CA ASP A 130 -18.32 12.44 -38.00
C ASP A 130 -17.72 13.47 -37.02
N ILE A 131 -17.85 14.76 -37.31
CA ILE A 131 -17.42 15.84 -36.40
C ILE A 131 -18.18 15.77 -35.08
N ALA A 132 -19.51 15.58 -35.12
CA ALA A 132 -20.34 15.46 -33.93
C ALA A 132 -19.94 14.24 -33.08
N ARG A 133 -19.68 13.09 -33.72
CA ARG A 133 -19.22 11.87 -33.04
C ARG A 133 -17.85 12.06 -32.38
N ILE A 134 -16.88 12.63 -33.09
CA ILE A 134 -15.54 12.90 -32.55
C ILE A 134 -15.61 13.89 -31.39
N THR A 135 -16.42 14.96 -31.54
CA THR A 135 -16.61 15.96 -30.48
C THR A 135 -17.27 15.33 -29.25
N ALA A 136 -18.28 14.49 -29.44
CA ALA A 136 -18.91 13.75 -28.35
C ALA A 136 -17.94 12.80 -27.67
N GLN A 137 -17.08 12.08 -28.41
CA GLN A 137 -16.03 11.23 -27.84
C GLN A 137 -14.97 12.02 -27.05
N GLN A 138 -14.63 13.23 -27.50
CA GLN A 138 -13.73 14.12 -26.75
C GLN A 138 -14.36 14.61 -25.44
N ILE A 139 -15.65 14.98 -25.47
CA ILE A 139 -16.39 15.40 -24.27
C ILE A 139 -16.63 14.21 -23.33
N GLN A 140 -16.89 13.02 -23.88
CA GLN A 140 -17.05 11.77 -23.15
C GLN A 140 -15.71 11.10 -22.81
N ASN A 141 -14.61 11.83 -22.81
CA ASN A 141 -13.36 11.35 -22.22
C ASN A 141 -13.11 11.96 -20.82
N PRO A 142 -14.07 11.86 -19.85
CA PRO A 142 -13.84 12.30 -18.48
C PRO A 142 -12.75 11.46 -17.82
N GLY A 143 -12.37 10.33 -18.42
CA GLY A 143 -11.22 9.53 -18.03
C GLY A 143 -9.95 10.36 -17.96
N ILE A 144 -9.66 11.26 -18.91
CA ILE A 144 -8.41 12.05 -18.86
C ILE A 144 -8.42 13.06 -17.70
N ALA A 145 -9.55 13.72 -17.45
CA ALA A 145 -9.67 14.64 -16.31
C ALA A 145 -9.61 13.88 -14.97
N ALA A 146 -10.31 12.75 -14.86
CA ALA A 146 -10.27 11.90 -13.67
C ALA A 146 -8.89 11.27 -13.44
N GLU A 147 -8.19 10.85 -14.50
CA GLU A 147 -6.82 10.34 -14.45
C GLU A 147 -5.85 11.44 -14.01
N TYR A 148 -6.02 12.66 -14.52
CA TYR A 148 -5.25 13.82 -14.10
C TYR A 148 -5.45 14.14 -12.61
N ASP A 149 -6.70 14.19 -12.15
CA ASP A 149 -7.04 14.42 -10.74
C ASP A 149 -6.49 13.31 -9.85
N ARG A 150 -6.60 12.05 -10.30
CA ARG A 150 -6.04 10.88 -9.61
C ARG A 150 -4.53 10.99 -9.50
N ILE A 151 -3.80 11.22 -10.60
CA ILE A 151 -2.35 11.34 -10.61
C ILE A 151 -1.90 12.51 -9.73
N ASN A 152 -2.59 13.66 -9.79
CA ASN A 152 -2.27 14.82 -8.99
C ASN A 152 -2.50 14.55 -7.48
N GLY A 153 -3.57 13.82 -7.14
CA GLY A 153 -3.84 13.35 -5.77
C GLY A 153 -2.76 12.38 -5.27
N GLU A 154 -2.40 11.38 -6.08
CA GLU A 154 -1.31 10.43 -5.77
C GLU A 154 0.03 11.15 -5.59
N TYR A 155 0.37 12.09 -6.47
CA TYR A 155 1.58 12.91 -6.38
C TYR A 155 1.62 13.71 -5.07
N THR A 156 0.51 14.37 -4.71
CA THR A 156 0.41 15.18 -3.49
C THR A 156 0.57 14.30 -2.24
N ALA A 157 -0.08 13.13 -2.20
CA ALA A 157 0.03 12.20 -1.09
C ALA A 157 1.46 11.65 -0.96
N LEU A 158 2.09 11.28 -2.06
CA LEU A 158 3.46 10.78 -2.09
C LEU A 158 4.46 11.85 -1.66
N LYS A 159 4.28 13.10 -2.11
CA LYS A 159 5.11 14.23 -1.69
C LYS A 159 4.98 14.49 -0.19
N ALA A 160 3.78 14.46 0.36
CA ALA A 160 3.56 14.61 1.80
C ALA A 160 4.22 13.48 2.61
N GLN A 161 4.18 12.23 2.14
CA GLN A 161 4.90 11.12 2.77
C GLN A 161 6.42 11.30 2.70
N TYR A 162 6.93 11.71 1.54
CA TYR A 162 8.35 12.00 1.36
C TYR A 162 8.82 13.09 2.32
N ASP A 163 8.09 14.21 2.42
CA ASP A 163 8.43 15.32 3.31
C ASP A 163 8.41 14.88 4.78
N ARG A 164 7.46 14.02 5.19
CA ARG A 164 7.42 13.41 6.53
C ARG A 164 8.63 12.51 6.78
N LEU A 165 8.97 11.63 5.85
CA LEU A 165 10.11 10.72 5.97
C LEU A 165 11.43 11.50 6.03
N LEU A 166 11.54 12.59 5.25
CA LEU A 166 12.68 13.49 5.29
C LEU A 166 12.81 14.17 6.65
N ALA A 167 11.71 14.71 7.19
CA ALA A 167 11.69 15.30 8.52
C ALA A 167 12.05 14.27 9.62
N GLN A 168 11.52 13.05 9.52
CA GLN A 168 11.81 11.98 10.47
C GLN A 168 13.28 11.53 10.40
N ARG A 169 13.85 11.45 9.20
CA ARG A 169 15.28 11.18 9.00
C ARG A 169 16.13 12.26 9.68
N GLU A 170 15.80 13.53 9.50
CA GLU A 170 16.56 14.62 10.11
C GLU A 170 16.43 14.61 11.63
N GLN A 171 15.25 14.33 12.18
CA GLN A 171 15.07 14.15 13.62
C GLN A 171 15.90 12.98 14.17
N VAL A 172 15.95 11.84 13.47
CA VAL A 172 16.77 10.69 13.88
C VAL A 172 18.26 11.03 13.80
N ARG A 173 18.69 11.75 12.76
CA ARG A 173 20.06 12.23 12.64
C ARG A 173 20.44 13.14 13.80
N LEU A 174 19.62 14.15 14.10
CA LEU A 174 19.82 15.05 15.23
C LEU A 174 19.83 14.31 16.58
N ARG A 175 18.93 13.34 16.77
CA ARG A 175 18.94 12.48 17.98
C ARG A 175 20.19 11.62 18.06
N GLY A 176 20.67 11.09 16.94
CA GLY A 176 21.91 10.33 16.87
C GLY A 176 23.09 11.20 17.28
N GLU A 177 23.24 12.38 16.69
CA GLU A 177 24.29 13.36 17.02
C GLU A 177 24.22 13.79 18.51
N VAL A 178 23.02 14.09 19.04
CA VAL A 178 22.83 14.47 20.45
C VAL A 178 23.06 13.31 21.42
N GLN A 179 22.73 12.07 21.07
CA GLN A 179 23.02 10.89 21.91
C GLN A 179 24.52 10.54 21.92
N THR A 180 25.26 10.82 20.84
CA THR A 180 26.73 10.71 20.87
C THR A 180 27.39 11.80 21.72
N GLU A 181 26.80 12.99 21.80
CA GLU A 181 27.33 14.12 22.59
C GLU A 181 26.86 14.11 24.06
N THR A 182 25.68 13.56 24.35
CA THR A 182 25.09 13.52 25.71
C THR A 182 24.96 12.07 26.17
N ASP A 183 25.83 11.71 27.12
CA ASP A 183 25.84 10.46 27.90
C ASP A 183 24.47 9.76 28.00
N ALA A 184 24.38 8.56 27.44
CA ALA A 184 23.15 7.79 27.25
C ALA A 184 22.52 7.24 28.56
N ILE A 185 22.92 7.73 29.73
CA ILE A 185 22.35 7.29 31.02
C ILE A 185 22.18 8.51 31.94
N LYS A 186 20.99 9.11 31.92
CA LYS A 186 20.54 9.95 33.03
C LYS A 186 20.19 9.04 34.21
N VAL A 187 21.19 8.69 35.02
CA VAL A 187 20.96 8.06 36.33
C VAL A 187 20.47 9.17 37.26
N GLU A 188 19.16 9.25 37.44
CA GLU A 188 18.58 10.12 38.46
C GLU A 188 18.82 9.49 39.83
N LEU A 189 19.63 10.16 40.64
CA LEU A 189 20.04 9.68 41.96
C LEU A 189 18.86 9.85 42.92
N LEU A 190 18.00 8.83 43.03
CA LEU A 190 16.81 8.90 43.90
C LEU A 190 17.18 8.89 45.39
N ASP A 191 18.24 8.15 45.76
CA ASP A 191 18.76 8.12 47.13
C ASP A 191 20.28 7.87 47.11
N PRO A 192 21.11 8.82 47.60
CA PRO A 192 22.55 8.62 47.68
C PRO A 192 22.89 7.51 48.69
N PRO A 193 23.94 6.71 48.45
CA PRO A 193 24.33 5.64 49.37
C PRO A 193 24.73 6.22 50.74
N SER A 194 23.91 5.97 51.76
CA SER A 194 24.21 6.34 53.13
C SER A 194 25.23 5.37 53.74
N LYS A 195 26.21 5.90 54.47
CA LYS A 195 27.13 5.05 55.25
C LYS A 195 26.36 4.43 56.43
N PRO A 196 26.43 3.11 56.65
CA PRO A 196 25.73 2.48 57.76
C PRO A 196 26.29 2.99 59.10
N THR A 197 25.38 3.47 59.96
CA THR A 197 25.68 4.02 61.31
C THR A 197 25.91 2.93 62.36
N SER A 198 25.66 1.67 62.01
CA SER A 198 25.89 0.53 62.90
C SER A 198 26.53 -0.65 62.16
N PRO A 199 27.53 -1.34 62.74
CA PRO A 199 28.12 -2.54 62.14
C PRO A 199 27.06 -3.64 61.96
N ALA A 200 27.03 -4.27 60.78
CA ALA A 200 26.01 -5.27 60.42
C ALA A 200 26.15 -6.60 61.20
N ALA A 201 27.34 -6.95 61.70
CA ALA A 201 27.57 -8.12 62.56
C ALA A 201 28.98 -8.13 63.18
N PRO A 202 29.25 -8.91 64.26
CA PRO A 202 28.35 -9.39 65.32
C PRO A 202 28.35 -8.45 66.54
N ASN A 203 27.43 -8.68 67.50
CA ASN A 203 27.38 -7.95 68.77
C ASN A 203 28.62 -8.25 69.64
N ARG A 204 29.71 -7.52 69.41
CA ARG A 204 30.99 -7.65 70.12
C ARG A 204 30.89 -7.71 71.67
N PRO A 205 30.05 -6.93 72.38
CA PRO A 205 29.94 -7.07 73.83
C PRO A 205 29.35 -8.43 74.24
N LEU A 206 28.33 -8.92 73.52
CA LEU A 206 27.77 -10.25 73.73
C LEU A 206 28.84 -11.33 73.51
N PHE A 207 29.61 -11.21 72.42
CA PHE A 207 30.65 -12.18 72.10
C PHE A 207 31.77 -12.20 73.16
N LEU A 208 32.23 -11.04 73.63
CA LEU A 208 33.23 -10.94 74.71
C LEU A 208 32.72 -11.57 76.02
N THR A 209 31.45 -11.37 76.37
CA THR A 209 30.86 -12.02 77.55
C THR A 209 30.83 -13.54 77.42
N LEU A 210 30.51 -14.06 76.24
CA LEU A 210 30.46 -15.48 75.95
C LEU A 210 31.85 -16.12 76.08
N VAL A 211 32.87 -15.49 75.48
CA VAL A 211 34.26 -15.96 75.54
C VAL A 211 34.79 -15.97 76.97
N LEU A 212 34.45 -14.96 77.78
CA LEU A 212 34.81 -14.91 79.19
C LEU A 212 34.24 -16.10 79.97
N ILE A 213 32.93 -16.35 79.83
CA ILE A 213 32.25 -17.46 80.50
C ILE A 213 32.82 -18.80 80.04
N ALA A 214 33.01 -18.97 78.73
CA ALA A 214 33.61 -20.17 78.16
C ALA A 214 35.04 -20.41 78.66
N GLY A 215 35.86 -19.36 78.76
CA GLY A 215 37.23 -19.44 79.27
C GLY A 215 37.28 -19.83 80.75
N ILE A 216 36.43 -19.24 81.59
CA ILE A 216 36.31 -19.63 83.01
C ILE A 216 35.83 -21.09 83.11
N GLY A 217 34.82 -21.46 82.33
CA GLY A 217 34.30 -22.84 82.28
C GLY A 217 35.37 -23.84 81.85
N ALA A 218 36.15 -23.53 80.83
CA ALA A 218 37.27 -24.35 80.38
C ALA A 218 38.38 -24.45 81.43
N GLY A 219 38.70 -23.36 82.14
CA GLY A 219 39.67 -23.37 83.23
C GLY A 219 39.24 -24.25 84.41
N VAL A 220 37.98 -24.12 84.86
CA VAL A 220 37.41 -24.96 85.93
C VAL A 220 37.33 -26.42 85.48
N GLY A 221 36.84 -26.68 84.26
CA GLY A 221 36.76 -28.01 83.68
C GLY A 221 38.13 -28.67 83.55
N GLY A 222 39.14 -27.93 83.09
CA GLY A 222 40.52 -28.39 83.01
C GLY A 222 41.13 -28.71 84.38
N ALA A 223 40.88 -27.85 85.39
CA ALA A 223 41.30 -28.11 86.76
C ALA A 223 40.63 -29.37 87.34
N PHE A 224 39.33 -29.57 87.07
CA PHE A 224 38.61 -30.77 87.47
C PHE A 224 39.15 -32.04 86.79
N ALA A 225 39.35 -32.00 85.47
CA ALA A 225 39.93 -33.12 84.72
C ALA A 225 41.34 -33.47 85.24
N LEU A 226 42.18 -32.46 85.48
CA LEU A 226 43.51 -32.66 86.05
C LEU A 226 43.45 -33.22 87.47
N SER A 227 42.44 -32.83 88.25
CA SER A 227 42.22 -33.40 89.58
C SER A 227 41.82 -34.88 89.54
N GLN A 228 41.15 -35.34 88.48
CA GLN A 228 40.82 -36.76 88.31
C GLN A 228 42.02 -37.61 87.90
N VAL A 229 42.96 -37.03 87.14
CA VAL A 229 44.21 -37.71 86.75
C VAL A 229 45.21 -37.79 87.90
N ARG A 230 45.12 -36.90 88.90
CA ARG A 230 45.99 -36.95 90.09
C ARG A 230 45.60 -38.14 90.98
N THR A 231 46.49 -39.12 91.06
CA THR A 231 46.39 -40.30 91.95
C THR A 231 46.66 -39.96 93.42
N SER A 232 45.92 -39.02 93.99
CA SER A 232 46.04 -38.63 95.40
C SER A 232 44.68 -38.68 96.09
N TYR A 233 44.61 -39.37 97.23
CA TYR A 233 43.40 -39.48 98.03
C TYR A 233 43.31 -38.30 99.00
N ALA A 234 42.34 -37.41 98.77
CA ALA A 234 42.16 -36.20 99.57
C ALA A 234 41.62 -36.44 100.99
N THR A 235 41.17 -37.65 101.31
CA THR A 235 40.53 -37.96 102.61
C THR A 235 40.82 -39.40 103.00
N SER A 236 41.00 -39.66 104.30
CA SER A 236 41.19 -41.02 104.84
C SER A 236 40.08 -41.98 104.42
N ALA A 237 38.83 -41.53 104.45
CA ALA A 237 37.68 -42.32 104.02
C ALA A 237 37.70 -42.69 102.51
N LYS A 238 38.30 -41.85 101.65
CA LYS A 238 38.46 -42.18 100.22
C LYS A 238 39.58 -43.19 100.00
N LEU A 239 40.65 -43.10 100.78
CA LEU A 239 41.75 -44.07 100.76
C LEU A 239 41.26 -45.44 101.23
N GLU A 240 40.54 -45.52 102.35
CA GLU A 240 39.98 -46.76 102.90
C GLU A 240 39.08 -47.49 101.89
N LYS A 241 38.17 -46.76 101.23
CA LYS A 241 37.30 -47.31 100.19
C LYS A 241 38.05 -47.81 98.96
N ALA A 242 39.16 -47.15 98.59
CA ALA A 242 39.94 -47.53 97.42
C ALA A 242 40.95 -48.67 97.72
N SER A 243 41.49 -48.73 98.93
CA SER A 243 42.47 -49.75 99.34
C SER A 243 41.84 -51.00 99.94
N GLY A 244 40.59 -50.93 100.41
CA GLY A 244 39.91 -52.03 101.11
C GLY A 244 40.47 -52.34 102.50
N LEU A 245 41.34 -51.46 103.03
CA LEU A 245 42.03 -51.63 104.31
C LEU A 245 41.63 -50.52 105.28
N PRO A 246 41.38 -50.83 106.57
CA PRO A 246 41.01 -49.83 107.57
C PRO A 246 42.17 -48.84 107.80
N VAL A 247 41.86 -47.54 107.77
CA VAL A 247 42.87 -46.49 108.01
C VAL A 247 43.08 -46.30 109.51
N ILE A 248 44.24 -46.74 110.00
CA ILE A 248 44.59 -46.76 111.43
C ILE A 248 44.80 -45.34 112.01
N GLY A 249 45.08 -44.35 111.16
CA GLY A 249 45.20 -42.95 111.54
C GLY A 249 45.64 -42.05 110.38
N SER A 250 45.43 -40.75 110.52
CA SER A 250 45.90 -39.73 109.57
C SER A 250 46.89 -38.80 110.24
N ILE A 251 48.05 -38.59 109.61
CA ILE A 251 49.01 -37.57 110.04
C ILE A 251 48.59 -36.25 109.40
N THR A 252 48.24 -35.27 110.23
CA THR A 252 47.93 -33.92 109.74
C THR A 252 49.20 -33.28 109.20
N GLU A 253 49.11 -32.56 108.08
CA GLU A 253 50.25 -31.84 107.51
C GLU A 253 50.81 -30.83 108.53
N VAL A 254 52.07 -30.99 108.92
CA VAL A 254 52.79 -29.98 109.71
C VAL A 254 53.24 -28.88 108.76
N VAL A 255 52.50 -27.77 108.75
CA VAL A 255 52.79 -26.67 107.82
C VAL A 255 54.00 -25.88 108.33
N THR A 256 55.14 -26.04 107.67
CA THR A 256 56.33 -25.23 107.95
C THR A 256 56.11 -23.76 107.53
N PRO A 257 56.78 -22.79 108.17
CA PRO A 257 56.62 -21.37 107.81
C PRO A 257 56.94 -21.08 106.33
N GLU A 258 57.85 -21.85 105.72
CA GLU A 258 58.16 -21.76 104.29
C GLU A 258 56.97 -22.16 103.39
N ARG A 259 56.24 -23.23 103.76
CA ARG A 259 55.05 -23.70 103.03
C ARG A 259 53.88 -22.73 103.14
N HIS A 260 53.75 -21.98 104.23
CA HIS A 260 52.76 -20.91 104.37
C HIS A 260 52.99 -19.76 103.37
N VAL A 261 54.24 -19.34 103.21
CA VAL A 261 54.61 -18.28 102.26
C VAL A 261 54.33 -18.74 100.83
N GLU A 262 54.67 -19.98 100.47
CA GLU A 262 54.41 -20.50 99.13
C GLU A 262 52.91 -20.62 98.81
N ARG A 263 52.10 -21.12 99.76
CA ARG A 263 50.63 -21.16 99.62
C ARG A 263 50.04 -19.75 99.45
N ARG A 264 50.50 -18.78 100.25
CA ARG A 264 50.05 -17.39 100.13
C ARG A 264 50.45 -16.80 98.78
N LYS A 265 51.68 -17.05 98.30
CA LYS A 265 52.11 -16.63 96.95
C LYS A 265 51.20 -17.23 95.88
N ARG A 266 50.89 -18.53 95.91
CA ARG A 266 50.00 -19.18 94.93
C ARG A 266 48.59 -18.59 94.94
N LEU A 267 48.04 -18.30 96.13
CA LEU A 267 46.74 -17.64 96.26
C LEU A 267 46.77 -16.20 95.73
N VAL A 268 47.84 -15.45 96.00
CA VAL A 268 48.03 -14.09 95.46
C VAL A 268 48.17 -14.12 93.94
N TRP A 269 48.92 -15.07 93.37
CA TRP A 269 49.02 -15.25 91.91
C TRP A 269 47.68 -15.62 91.27
N LEU A 270 46.90 -16.50 91.92
CA LEU A 270 45.57 -16.87 91.44
C LEU A 270 44.59 -15.70 91.51
N ALA A 271 44.55 -14.99 92.64
CA ALA A 271 43.71 -13.80 92.80
C ALA A 271 44.13 -12.68 91.84
N GLY A 272 45.44 -12.47 91.66
CA GLY A 272 46.00 -11.51 90.71
C GLY A 272 45.67 -11.86 89.26
N GLY A 273 45.79 -13.13 88.88
CA GLY A 273 45.41 -13.62 87.55
C GLY A 273 43.91 -13.46 87.28
N GLY A 274 43.06 -13.77 88.26
CA GLY A 274 41.62 -13.54 88.18
C GLY A 274 41.26 -12.06 88.04
N ALA A 275 41.88 -11.19 88.84
CA ALA A 275 41.69 -9.75 88.75
C ALA A 275 42.18 -9.18 87.41
N ALA A 276 43.32 -9.64 86.89
CA ALA A 276 43.84 -9.24 85.59
C ALA A 276 42.90 -9.64 84.44
N LEU A 277 42.30 -10.83 84.52
CA LEU A 277 41.35 -11.32 83.53
C LEU A 277 40.05 -10.49 83.51
N VAL A 278 39.51 -10.16 84.69
CA VAL A 278 38.35 -9.26 84.81
C VAL A 278 38.70 -7.83 84.35
N GLY A 279 39.88 -7.33 84.70
CA GLY A 279 40.37 -6.02 84.27
C GLY A 279 40.54 -5.92 82.76
N LEU A 280 41.10 -6.95 82.11
CA LEU A 280 41.23 -7.03 80.67
C LEU A 280 39.86 -7.04 79.98
N TYR A 281 38.90 -7.81 80.51
CA TYR A 281 37.53 -7.82 79.99
C TYR A 281 36.87 -6.43 80.10
N ALA A 282 37.02 -5.74 81.23
CA ALA A 282 36.50 -4.38 81.40
C ALA A 282 37.13 -3.38 80.41
N LEU A 283 38.45 -3.46 80.19
CA LEU A 283 39.15 -2.62 79.21
C LEU A 283 38.64 -2.86 77.79
N LEU A 284 38.43 -4.13 77.40
CA LEU A 284 37.90 -4.47 76.08
C LEU A 284 36.47 -3.97 75.87
N LEU A 285 35.62 -4.03 76.91
CA LEU A 285 34.28 -3.43 76.84
C LEU A 285 34.33 -1.92 76.68
N VAL A 286 35.18 -1.23 77.46
CA VAL A 286 35.34 0.23 77.33
C VAL A 286 35.83 0.60 75.93
N ALA A 287 36.81 -0.12 75.39
CA ALA A 287 37.31 0.10 74.03
C ALA A 287 36.21 -0.07 72.98
N GLU A 288 35.35 -1.08 73.12
CA GLU A 288 34.22 -1.31 72.22
C GLU A 288 33.15 -0.21 72.34
N PHE A 289 32.85 0.27 73.55
CA PHE A 289 31.91 1.38 73.74
C PHE A 289 32.44 2.69 73.13
N VAL A 290 33.74 2.97 73.27
CA VAL A 290 34.38 4.13 72.63
C VAL A 290 34.34 4.00 71.11
N GLN A 291 34.67 2.84 70.55
CA GLN A 291 34.58 2.61 69.10
C GLN A 291 33.16 2.79 68.57
N ARG A 292 32.14 2.30 69.29
CA ARG A 292 30.73 2.52 68.92
C ARG A 292 30.34 3.99 69.01
N GLY A 293 30.77 4.70 70.04
CA GLY A 293 30.48 6.13 70.23
C GLY A 293 31.22 7.07 69.26
N MET A 294 32.33 6.63 68.68
CA MET A 294 33.05 7.38 67.64
C MET A 294 32.52 7.12 66.21
N VAL A 295 31.76 6.04 66.02
CA VAL A 295 31.23 5.61 64.72
C VAL A 295 29.74 5.96 64.55
N ALA A 296 29.02 6.19 65.66
CA ALA A 296 27.67 6.76 65.69
C ALA A 296 27.71 8.29 65.55
#